data_AF-A0A2V5UK65-F1
#
_entry.id   AF-A0A2V5UK65-F1
#
_cell.length_a   1.000
_cell.length_b   1.000
_cell.length_c   1.000
_cell.angle_alpha   90.00
_cell.angle_beta   90.00
_cell.angle_gamma   90.00
#
_symmetry.space_group_name_H-M   'P 1'
#
loop_
_entity.id
_entity.type
_entity.pdbx_description
1 polymer ?
#
loop_
_entity_poly.entity_id
_entity_poly.type
_entity_poly.pdbx_seq_one_letter_code
_entity_poly.pdbx_strand_id
1 'polypeptide(L)'
;MLTVALSGDGGDEGFAGYHQYWQIARIARWQALPASLRLGISAALAPPGLLGMVPERLLQRLRALAGADNTAVIQSLFSWLDEEEHKRLCRDADLLPVRRLFEPRWEYHLPPSASRLDRLSAHATEINARLTLPNDFLFKMDTASMKESLEVRVPMLDEDLFAFSLSLPHHLKVKGRTCKRVLREVARRRLPSAVANKPKWGFAIPLDTWVNADFKTRLRDALLGPSTRLPEFFRPETYRPMIEAFCEGRPYPGISRDGLHARALMLLSVQLALVR
;
A
#
# COMPACT_ATOMS: atom_id res chain seq x y z
N MET A 1 19.13 -23.64 23.66
CA MET A 1 18.45 -24.00 22.40
C MET A 1 17.78 -22.73 21.91
N LEU A 2 18.18 -22.17 20.77
CA LEU A 2 17.49 -21.02 20.19
C LEU A 2 16.10 -21.50 19.74
N THR A 3 15.05 -20.86 20.25
CA THR A 3 13.69 -21.12 19.78
C THR A 3 13.59 -20.53 18.38
N VAL A 4 13.18 -21.34 17.41
CA VAL A 4 13.01 -20.91 16.02
C VAL A 4 11.53 -20.97 15.66
N ALA A 5 11.02 -19.89 15.08
CA ALA A 5 9.70 -19.81 14.47
C ALA A 5 9.81 -19.55 12.97
N LEU A 6 8.78 -19.95 12.22
CA LEU A 6 8.67 -19.67 10.79
C LEU A 6 7.57 -18.64 10.55
N SER A 7 7.88 -17.60 9.78
CA SER A 7 6.92 -16.64 9.27
C SER A 7 6.56 -16.95 7.82
N GLY A 8 5.35 -16.55 7.42
CA GLY A 8 4.88 -16.60 6.03
C GLY A 8 5.19 -15.34 5.21
N ASP A 9 5.93 -14.37 5.76
CA ASP A 9 6.32 -13.14 5.06
C ASP A 9 7.09 -13.47 3.78
N GLY A 10 6.79 -12.75 2.69
CA GLY A 10 7.23 -13.07 1.32
C GLY A 10 6.18 -13.81 0.51
N GLY A 11 5.24 -14.50 1.16
CA GLY A 11 4.19 -15.24 0.47
C GLY A 11 3.14 -14.36 -0.21
N ASP A 12 2.77 -13.23 0.40
CA ASP A 12 1.85 -12.27 -0.23
C ASP A 12 2.57 -11.38 -1.25
N GLU A 13 3.84 -11.08 -1.02
CA GLU A 13 4.69 -10.24 -1.86
C GLU A 13 5.04 -10.94 -3.16
N GLY A 14 5.65 -12.13 -3.10
CA GLY A 14 6.06 -12.88 -4.30
C GLY A 14 4.88 -13.42 -5.10
N PHE A 15 3.81 -13.87 -4.42
CA PHE A 15 2.72 -14.62 -5.04
C PHE A 15 1.40 -13.85 -5.14
N ALA A 16 1.46 -12.52 -5.13
CA ALA A 16 0.34 -11.62 -5.40
C ALA A 16 -0.84 -11.78 -4.42
N GLY A 17 -0.58 -11.65 -3.13
CA GLY A 17 -1.55 -11.78 -2.04
C GLY A 17 -2.32 -10.52 -1.66
N TYR A 18 -1.88 -9.36 -2.15
CA TYR A 18 -2.52 -8.09 -1.86
C TYR A 18 -3.58 -7.70 -2.89
N HIS A 19 -4.49 -6.82 -2.47
CA HIS A 19 -5.58 -6.36 -3.33
C HIS A 19 -5.08 -5.56 -4.54
N GLN A 20 -3.93 -4.89 -4.42
CA GLN A 20 -3.32 -4.15 -5.52
C GLN A 20 -3.13 -5.03 -6.78
N TYR A 21 -2.87 -6.33 -6.63
CA TYR A 21 -2.62 -7.19 -7.79
C TYR A 21 -3.87 -7.40 -8.66
N TRP A 22 -5.06 -7.58 -8.07
CA TRP A 22 -6.28 -7.63 -8.89
C TRP A 22 -6.70 -6.23 -9.37
N GLN A 23 -6.32 -5.16 -8.66
CA GLN A 23 -6.53 -3.78 -9.13
C GLN A 23 -5.69 -3.47 -10.37
N ILE A 24 -4.44 -3.92 -10.41
CA ILE A 24 -3.56 -3.83 -11.58
C ILE A 24 -4.21 -4.50 -12.79
N ALA A 25 -4.80 -5.69 -12.64
CA ALA A 25 -5.52 -6.34 -13.73
C ALA A 25 -6.70 -5.50 -14.26
N ARG A 26 -7.42 -4.80 -13.39
CA ARG A 26 -8.50 -3.87 -13.79
C ARG A 26 -7.94 -2.65 -14.52
N ILE A 27 -6.87 -2.05 -14.01
CA ILE A 27 -6.22 -0.88 -14.62
C ILE A 27 -5.63 -1.23 -15.99
N ALA A 28 -4.96 -2.38 -16.11
CA ALA A 28 -4.42 -2.86 -17.38
C ALA A 28 -5.52 -3.07 -18.43
N ARG A 29 -6.67 -3.66 -18.04
CA ARG A 29 -7.84 -3.81 -18.91
C ARG A 29 -8.44 -2.46 -19.32
N TRP A 30 -8.56 -1.53 -18.38
CA TRP A 30 -9.00 -0.17 -18.66
C TRP A 30 -8.10 0.52 -19.69
N GLN A 31 -6.78 0.49 -19.48
CA GLN A 31 -5.81 1.12 -20.36
C GLN A 31 -5.64 0.42 -21.71
N ALA A 32 -6.08 -0.83 -21.85
CA ALA A 32 -6.13 -1.53 -23.13
C ALA A 32 -7.28 -1.05 -24.04
N LEU A 33 -8.26 -0.32 -23.50
CA LEU A 33 -9.35 0.25 -24.31
C LEU A 33 -8.84 1.43 -25.16
N PRO A 34 -9.35 1.60 -26.40
CA PRO A 34 -9.05 2.77 -27.23
C PRO A 34 -9.32 4.08 -26.48
N ALA A 35 -8.54 5.12 -26.76
CA ALA A 35 -8.67 6.41 -26.08
C ALA A 35 -10.08 7.01 -26.22
N SER A 36 -10.70 6.90 -27.40
CA SER A 36 -12.07 7.33 -27.66
C SER A 36 -13.09 6.65 -26.75
N LEU A 37 -12.97 5.34 -26.55
CA LEU A 37 -13.85 4.58 -25.67
C LEU A 37 -13.65 4.97 -24.20
N ARG A 38 -12.40 5.18 -23.77
CA ARG A 38 -12.10 5.65 -22.41
C ARG A 38 -12.65 7.04 -22.15
N LEU A 39 -12.54 7.95 -23.11
CA LEU A 39 -13.11 9.30 -23.02
C LEU A 39 -14.64 9.24 -22.98
N GLY A 40 -15.26 8.43 -23.84
CA GLY A 40 -16.71 8.22 -23.84
C GLY A 40 -17.24 7.66 -22.51
N ILE A 41 -16.58 6.65 -21.94
CA ILE A 41 -16.92 6.11 -20.62
C ILE A 41 -16.74 7.18 -19.54
N SER A 42 -15.61 7.91 -19.57
CA SER A 42 -15.34 8.96 -18.57
C SER A 42 -16.33 10.13 -18.66
N ALA A 43 -16.80 10.47 -19.86
CA ALA A 43 -17.81 11.50 -20.09
C ALA A 43 -19.22 11.04 -19.67
N ALA A 44 -19.57 9.79 -19.95
CA ALA A 44 -20.85 9.22 -19.53
C ALA A 44 -20.99 9.12 -18.01
N LEU A 45 -19.89 8.89 -17.30
CA LEU A 45 -19.86 8.79 -15.83
C LEU A 45 -19.69 10.15 -15.12
N ALA A 46 -19.23 11.20 -15.81
CA ALA A 46 -19.06 12.54 -15.25
C ALA A 46 -20.36 13.33 -15.29
N PRO A 47 -20.71 14.14 -14.28
CA PRO A 47 -21.88 15.02 -14.35
C PRO A 47 -21.75 16.04 -15.51
N PRO A 48 -22.81 16.28 -16.33
CA PRO A 48 -24.19 15.75 -16.28
C PRO A 48 -24.43 14.52 -17.18
N GLY A 49 -23.41 13.73 -17.46
CA GLY A 49 -23.42 12.56 -18.33
C GLY A 49 -24.47 11.50 -17.96
N LEU A 50 -24.80 10.67 -18.95
CA LEU A 50 -25.94 9.73 -18.95
C LEU A 50 -26.05 8.87 -17.68
N LEU A 51 -24.91 8.48 -17.09
CA LEU A 51 -24.88 7.63 -15.91
C LEU A 51 -24.68 8.39 -14.61
N GLY A 52 -24.30 9.68 -14.61
CA GLY A 52 -24.35 10.67 -13.52
C GLY A 52 -24.04 10.27 -12.06
N MET A 53 -23.53 9.07 -11.78
CA MET A 53 -23.63 8.40 -10.47
C MET A 53 -22.27 8.14 -9.81
N VAL A 54 -21.18 8.65 -10.39
CA VAL A 54 -19.82 8.33 -9.93
C VAL A 54 -19.20 9.51 -9.18
N PRO A 55 -18.60 9.29 -8.00
CA PRO A 55 -17.87 10.33 -7.28
C PRO A 55 -16.76 10.94 -8.15
N GLU A 56 -16.65 12.28 -8.16
CA GLU A 56 -15.66 13.02 -8.96
C GLU A 56 -14.22 12.51 -8.77
N ARG A 57 -13.86 12.12 -7.54
CA ARG A 57 -12.55 11.54 -7.23
C ARG A 57 -12.24 10.27 -7.99
N LEU A 58 -13.24 9.41 -8.19
CA LEU A 58 -13.06 8.18 -8.97
C LEU A 58 -12.85 8.51 -10.45
N LEU A 59 -13.54 9.52 -10.98
CA LEU A 59 -13.35 9.99 -12.35
C LEU A 59 -11.97 10.59 -12.56
N GLN A 60 -11.54 11.46 -11.64
CA GLN A 60 -10.19 12.04 -11.64
C GLN A 60 -9.13 10.94 -11.61
N ARG A 61 -9.31 9.91 -10.76
CA ARG A 61 -8.41 8.75 -10.73
C ARG A 61 -8.39 7.97 -12.04
N LEU A 62 -9.55 7.71 -12.65
CA LEU A 62 -9.63 7.00 -13.94
C LEU A 62 -8.97 7.77 -15.08
N ARG A 63 -9.14 9.11 -15.11
CA ARG A 63 -8.50 10.01 -16.06
C ARG A 63 -6.98 10.06 -15.86
N ALA A 64 -6.53 10.24 -14.62
CA ALA A 64 -5.11 10.24 -14.27
C ALA A 64 -4.42 8.92 -14.68
N LEU A 65 -5.10 7.79 -14.47
CA LEU A 65 -4.58 6.47 -14.84
C LEU A 65 -4.79 6.10 -16.31
N ALA A 66 -5.48 6.91 -17.12
CA ALA A 66 -5.71 6.59 -18.52
C ALA A 66 -4.37 6.60 -19.29
N GLY A 67 -3.57 7.66 -19.14
CA GLY A 67 -2.27 7.82 -19.80
C GLY A 67 -1.06 7.43 -18.94
N ALA A 68 -1.29 7.01 -17.70
CA ALA A 68 -0.22 6.74 -16.75
C ALA A 68 0.70 5.59 -17.20
N ASP A 69 2.01 5.82 -17.10
CA ASP A 69 3.01 4.76 -17.20
C ASP A 69 2.95 3.80 -16.01
N ASN A 70 3.78 2.75 -16.06
CA ASN A 70 3.76 1.71 -15.05
C ASN A 70 4.13 2.25 -13.65
N THR A 71 5.09 3.16 -13.56
CA THR A 71 5.52 3.76 -12.29
C THR A 71 4.40 4.58 -11.66
N ALA A 72 3.68 5.39 -12.45
CA ALA A 72 2.54 6.17 -11.96
C ALA A 72 1.39 5.25 -11.51
N VAL A 73 1.12 4.18 -12.25
CA VAL A 73 0.13 3.17 -11.84
C VAL A 73 0.52 2.55 -10.49
N ILE A 74 1.76 2.11 -10.35
CA ILE A 74 2.25 1.50 -9.10
C ILE A 74 2.22 2.50 -7.95
N GLN A 75 2.77 3.70 -8.12
CA GLN A 75 2.69 4.77 -7.11
C GLN A 75 1.23 5.00 -6.66
N SER A 76 0.26 5.05 -7.57
CA SER A 76 -1.16 5.27 -7.22
C SER A 76 -1.81 4.15 -6.39
N LEU A 77 -1.20 2.96 -6.37
CA LEU A 77 -1.69 1.80 -5.63
C LEU A 77 -1.05 1.67 -4.25
N PHE A 78 0.18 2.16 -4.11
CA PHE A 78 0.94 2.09 -2.87
C PHE A 78 0.91 3.40 -2.08
N SER A 79 0.68 4.54 -2.73
CA SER A 79 0.52 5.83 -2.09
C SER A 79 -0.94 6.06 -1.69
N TRP A 80 -1.09 6.37 -0.41
CA TRP A 80 -2.34 6.68 0.28
C TRP A 80 -2.54 8.19 0.48
N LEU A 81 -1.45 8.96 0.31
CA LEU A 81 -1.46 10.40 0.08
C LEU A 81 -1.33 10.64 -1.42
N ASP A 82 -2.24 11.41 -2.00
CA ASP A 82 -2.09 11.85 -3.38
C ASP A 82 -1.04 12.98 -3.49
N GLU A 83 -0.57 13.25 -4.71
CA GLU A 83 0.50 14.23 -4.93
C GLU A 83 0.09 15.65 -4.52
N GLU A 84 -1.19 16.00 -4.70
CA GLU A 84 -1.71 17.32 -4.37
C GLU A 84 -1.83 17.49 -2.85
N GLU A 85 -2.24 16.45 -2.14
CA GLU A 85 -2.23 16.40 -0.68
C GLU A 85 -0.80 16.48 -0.14
N HIS A 86 0.14 15.74 -0.72
CA HIS A 86 1.55 15.83 -0.37
C HIS A 86 2.08 17.26 -0.56
N LYS A 87 1.79 17.90 -1.69
CA LYS A 87 2.17 19.30 -1.96
C LYS A 87 1.54 20.27 -0.98
N ARG A 88 0.28 20.09 -0.58
CA ARG A 88 -0.38 20.94 0.43
C ARG A 88 0.19 20.74 1.82
N LEU A 89 0.49 19.49 2.18
CA LEU A 89 0.96 19.11 3.51
C LEU A 89 2.43 19.49 3.74
N CYS A 90 3.33 19.17 2.83
CA CYS A 90 4.78 19.38 2.96
C CYS A 90 5.18 20.80 2.54
N ARG A 91 5.98 21.49 3.34
CA ARG A 91 6.63 22.74 2.92
C ARG A 91 7.61 22.45 1.77
N ASP A 92 7.68 23.34 0.79
CA ASP A 92 8.63 23.22 -0.31
C ASP A 92 10.05 23.37 0.23
N ALA A 93 10.75 22.25 0.30
CA ALA A 93 12.09 22.15 0.85
C ALA A 93 12.94 21.27 -0.08
N ASP A 94 13.18 21.71 -1.32
CA ASP A 94 14.08 21.05 -2.29
C ASP A 94 13.99 19.50 -2.26
N LEU A 95 12.74 18.99 -2.19
CA LEU A 95 12.50 17.57 -1.95
C LEU A 95 12.55 16.81 -3.27
N LEU A 96 13.29 15.71 -3.30
CA LEU A 96 13.26 14.78 -4.42
C LEU A 96 11.84 14.21 -4.61
N PRO A 97 11.39 13.98 -5.87
CA PRO A 97 10.04 13.52 -6.14
C PRO A 97 9.79 12.14 -5.54
N VAL A 98 8.65 11.97 -4.85
CA VAL A 98 8.22 10.69 -4.24
C VAL A 98 8.19 9.55 -5.27
N ARG A 99 7.86 9.87 -6.52
CA ARG A 99 7.85 8.96 -7.66
C ARG A 99 9.13 8.11 -7.78
N ARG A 100 10.30 8.65 -7.44
CA ARG A 100 11.60 7.96 -7.49
C ARG A 100 11.66 6.66 -6.67
N LEU A 101 10.83 6.57 -5.62
CA LEU A 101 10.75 5.38 -4.77
C LEU A 101 10.08 4.21 -5.50
N PHE A 102 9.23 4.52 -6.47
CA PHE A 102 8.44 3.59 -7.26
C PHE A 102 9.04 3.31 -8.64
N GLU A 103 10.22 3.85 -8.95
CA GLU A 103 10.93 3.51 -10.17
C GLU A 103 11.50 2.08 -10.08
N PRO A 104 11.37 1.28 -11.15
CA PRO A 104 11.90 -0.08 -11.17
C PRO A 104 13.41 -0.02 -11.08
N ARG A 105 13.98 -0.83 -10.18
CA ARG A 105 15.43 -1.01 -10.01
C ARG A 105 15.87 -2.44 -10.28
N TRP A 106 14.93 -3.34 -10.51
CA TRP A 106 15.23 -4.73 -10.87
C TRP A 106 15.03 -4.96 -12.36
N GLU A 107 15.87 -5.81 -12.91
CA GLU A 107 15.63 -6.41 -14.21
C GLU A 107 14.68 -7.61 -14.02
N TYR A 108 13.56 -7.61 -14.75
CA TYR A 108 12.61 -8.72 -14.68
C TYR A 108 12.89 -9.70 -15.82
N HIS A 109 13.26 -10.92 -15.47
CA HIS A 109 13.40 -12.03 -16.43
C HIS A 109 12.03 -12.59 -16.81
N LEU A 110 11.30 -11.83 -17.63
CA LEU A 110 9.99 -12.20 -18.17
C LEU A 110 10.13 -12.69 -19.61
N PRO A 111 9.26 -13.61 -20.08
CA PRO A 111 9.30 -14.05 -21.48
C PRO A 111 9.06 -12.87 -22.44
N PRO A 112 9.58 -12.91 -23.69
CA PRO A 112 9.34 -11.85 -24.67
C PRO A 112 7.86 -11.56 -24.93
N SER A 113 7.00 -12.57 -24.78
CA SER A 113 5.54 -12.48 -24.91
C SER A 113 4.85 -11.89 -23.68
N ALA A 114 5.59 -11.45 -22.65
CA ALA A 114 5.03 -10.92 -21.42
C ALA A 114 4.13 -9.70 -21.70
N SER A 115 2.93 -9.75 -21.14
CA SER A 115 1.97 -8.67 -21.26
C SER A 115 2.38 -7.48 -20.37
N ARG A 116 1.78 -6.32 -20.61
CA ARG A 116 1.92 -5.18 -19.68
C ARG A 116 1.44 -5.53 -18.27
N LEU A 117 0.43 -6.40 -18.14
CA LEU A 117 -0.06 -6.88 -16.84
C LEU A 117 1.00 -7.69 -16.10
N ASP A 118 1.77 -8.52 -16.80
CA ASP A 118 2.87 -9.27 -16.19
C ASP A 118 3.96 -8.33 -15.67
N ARG A 119 4.34 -7.32 -16.48
CA ARG A 119 5.31 -6.27 -16.08
C ARG A 119 4.83 -5.47 -14.86
N LEU A 120 3.58 -5.04 -14.83
CA LEU A 120 3.00 -4.35 -13.67
C LEU A 120 2.97 -5.26 -12.43
N SER A 121 2.68 -6.55 -12.60
CA SER A 121 2.67 -7.51 -11.50
C SER A 121 4.07 -7.75 -10.93
N ALA A 122 5.10 -7.84 -11.78
CA ALA A 122 6.49 -7.93 -11.34
C ALA A 122 6.91 -6.65 -10.62
N HIS A 123 6.58 -5.48 -11.17
CA HIS A 123 6.90 -4.19 -10.56
C HIS A 123 6.22 -4.00 -9.20
N ALA A 124 4.95 -4.37 -9.04
CA ALA A 124 4.30 -4.36 -7.73
C ALA A 124 4.96 -5.30 -6.72
N THR A 125 5.51 -6.43 -7.17
CA THR A 125 6.25 -7.38 -6.33
C THR A 125 7.55 -6.78 -5.86
N GLU A 126 8.31 -6.16 -6.75
CA GLU A 126 9.51 -5.40 -6.41
C GLU A 126 9.19 -4.30 -5.37
N ILE A 127 8.14 -3.50 -5.58
CA ILE A 127 7.81 -2.42 -4.64
C ILE A 127 7.42 -2.97 -3.27
N ASN A 128 6.66 -4.07 -3.20
CA ASN A 128 6.41 -4.72 -1.92
C ASN A 128 7.72 -5.17 -1.25
N ALA A 129 8.64 -5.75 -2.02
CA ALA A 129 9.91 -6.24 -1.49
C ALA A 129 10.83 -5.12 -1.00
N ARG A 130 10.90 -4.01 -1.74
CA ARG A 130 11.80 -2.89 -1.45
C ARG A 130 11.25 -1.91 -0.44
N LEU A 131 9.93 -1.67 -0.44
CA LEU A 131 9.31 -0.62 0.37
C LEU A 131 8.43 -1.17 1.49
N THR A 132 7.75 -2.30 1.30
CA THR A 132 6.81 -2.81 2.31
C THR A 132 7.48 -3.76 3.29
N LEU A 133 8.18 -4.79 2.80
CA LEU A 133 8.86 -5.77 3.66
C LEU A 133 9.81 -5.12 4.68
N PRO A 134 10.83 -4.32 4.27
CA PRO A 134 11.80 -3.78 5.21
C PRO A 134 11.25 -2.67 6.10
N ASN A 135 10.20 -1.95 5.69
CA ASN A 135 9.69 -0.80 6.46
C ASN A 135 8.41 -1.10 7.27
N ASP A 136 7.85 -2.30 7.16
CA ASP A 136 6.67 -2.72 7.93
C ASP A 136 6.86 -4.14 8.47
N PHE A 137 6.88 -5.15 7.60
CA PHE A 137 6.72 -6.54 8.04
C PHE A 137 7.97 -7.13 8.69
N LEU A 138 9.11 -7.08 8.00
CA LEU A 138 10.35 -7.65 8.52
C LEU A 138 10.85 -6.86 9.72
N PHE A 139 10.77 -5.52 9.67
CA PHE A 139 11.23 -4.67 10.77
C PHE A 139 10.49 -4.95 12.08
N LYS A 140 9.15 -5.01 12.05
CA LYS A 140 8.38 -5.26 13.29
C LYS A 140 8.56 -6.67 13.81
N MET A 141 8.64 -7.66 12.90
CA MET A 141 8.82 -9.06 13.29
C MET A 141 10.19 -9.27 13.91
N ASP A 142 11.26 -8.73 13.30
CA ASP A 142 12.62 -8.80 13.82
C ASP A 142 12.72 -8.11 15.19
N THR A 143 12.28 -6.86 15.30
CA THR A 143 12.33 -6.10 16.55
C THR A 143 11.58 -6.80 17.69
N ALA A 144 10.37 -7.30 17.43
CA ALA A 144 9.55 -7.96 18.45
C ALA A 144 10.10 -9.35 18.84
N SER A 145 10.57 -10.13 17.87
CA SER A 145 11.06 -11.48 18.13
C SER A 145 12.43 -11.48 18.81
N MET A 146 13.35 -10.62 18.38
CA MET A 146 14.67 -10.49 18.99
C MET A 146 14.61 -9.99 20.43
N LYS A 147 13.63 -9.13 20.75
CA LYS A 147 13.34 -8.73 22.15
C LYS A 147 13.06 -9.93 23.05
N GLU A 148 12.45 -10.98 22.52
CA GLU A 148 12.11 -12.21 23.23
C GLU A 148 13.09 -13.37 22.92
N SER A 149 14.28 -13.06 22.36
CA SER A 149 15.29 -14.06 21.96
C SER A 149 14.74 -15.17 21.05
N LEU A 150 13.75 -14.85 20.21
CA LEU A 150 13.12 -15.74 19.24
C LEU A 150 13.67 -15.47 17.85
N GLU A 151 14.23 -16.49 17.19
CA GLU A 151 14.65 -16.38 15.79
C GLU A 151 13.45 -16.66 14.87
N VAL A 152 13.08 -15.70 14.02
CA VAL A 152 12.02 -15.87 13.01
C VAL A 152 12.64 -16.01 11.63
N ARG A 153 12.40 -17.14 10.97
CA ARG A 153 12.84 -17.37 9.58
C ARG A 153 11.70 -17.17 8.59
N VAL A 154 12.05 -16.67 7.40
CA VAL A 154 11.12 -16.27 6.34
C VAL A 154 11.36 -17.10 5.07
N PRO A 155 11.04 -18.41 5.06
CA PRO A 155 11.37 -19.31 3.95
C PRO A 155 10.76 -18.91 2.60
N MET A 156 9.68 -18.12 2.60
CA MET A 156 9.08 -17.60 1.36
C MET A 156 9.92 -16.51 0.69
N LEU A 157 10.93 -15.97 1.38
CA LEU A 157 11.91 -15.01 0.88
C LEU A 157 13.25 -15.67 0.51
N ASP A 158 13.30 -17.00 0.46
CA ASP A 158 14.40 -17.70 -0.22
C ASP A 158 14.60 -17.14 -1.64
N GLU A 159 15.86 -16.89 -2.01
CA GLU A 159 16.19 -16.13 -3.22
C GLU A 159 15.66 -16.81 -4.48
N ASP A 160 15.82 -18.13 -4.59
CA ASP A 160 15.37 -18.91 -5.74
C ASP A 160 13.84 -18.95 -5.81
N LEU A 161 13.18 -19.16 -4.68
CA LEU A 161 11.72 -19.15 -4.61
C LEU A 161 11.14 -17.78 -4.96
N PHE A 162 11.77 -16.71 -4.48
CA PHE A 162 11.33 -15.35 -4.73
C PHE A 162 11.58 -14.95 -6.19
N ALA A 163 12.73 -15.28 -6.75
CA ALA A 163 13.05 -15.10 -8.17
C ALA A 163 12.06 -15.86 -9.07
N PHE A 164 11.72 -17.10 -8.71
CA PHE A 164 10.69 -17.86 -9.39
C PHE A 164 9.34 -17.12 -9.37
N SER A 165 8.94 -16.56 -8.22
CA SER A 165 7.67 -15.82 -8.09
C SER A 165 7.58 -14.59 -9.01
N LEU A 166 8.72 -13.94 -9.30
CA LEU A 166 8.82 -12.80 -10.22
C LEU A 166 8.65 -13.23 -11.69
N SER A 167 9.12 -14.43 -12.04
CA SER A 167 8.99 -14.98 -13.40
C SER A 167 7.56 -15.40 -13.76
N LEU A 168 6.70 -15.62 -12.77
CA LEU A 168 5.36 -16.15 -12.98
C LEU A 168 4.43 -15.15 -13.69
N PRO A 169 3.76 -15.56 -14.80
CA PRO A 169 2.67 -14.80 -15.39
C PRO A 169 1.59 -14.44 -14.36
N HIS A 170 1.06 -13.23 -14.45
CA HIS A 170 0.10 -12.70 -13.48
C HIS A 170 -1.14 -13.59 -13.31
N HIS A 171 -1.61 -14.21 -14.39
CA HIS A 171 -2.80 -15.08 -14.36
C HIS A 171 -2.61 -16.35 -13.51
N LEU A 172 -1.36 -16.79 -13.30
CA LEU A 172 -1.04 -17.90 -12.38
C LEU A 172 -1.05 -17.46 -10.92
N LYS A 173 -0.93 -16.16 -10.65
CA LYS A 173 -0.98 -15.60 -9.29
C LYS A 173 -2.38 -15.09 -8.93
N VAL A 174 -3.13 -14.56 -9.91
CA VAL A 174 -4.43 -13.90 -9.70
C VAL A 174 -5.49 -14.32 -10.74
N LYS A 175 -6.75 -14.51 -10.29
CA LYS A 175 -7.94 -14.70 -11.15
C LYS A 175 -9.13 -13.97 -10.53
N GLY A 176 -9.66 -12.97 -11.23
CA GLY A 176 -10.69 -12.11 -10.66
C GLY A 176 -10.18 -11.43 -9.39
N ARG A 177 -10.84 -11.65 -8.25
CA ARG A 177 -10.40 -11.18 -6.92
C ARG A 177 -9.62 -12.24 -6.12
N THR A 178 -9.42 -13.44 -6.69
CA THR A 178 -8.69 -14.53 -6.03
C THR A 178 -7.19 -14.36 -6.25
N CYS A 179 -6.50 -14.05 -5.17
CA CYS A 179 -5.05 -13.90 -5.06
C CYS A 179 -4.36 -15.19 -4.59
N LYS A 180 -3.02 -15.25 -4.70
CA LYS A 180 -2.18 -16.39 -4.30
C LYS A 180 -2.61 -17.72 -4.94
N ARG A 181 -3.03 -17.70 -6.20
CA ARG A 181 -3.60 -18.90 -6.86
C ARG A 181 -2.65 -20.10 -6.82
N VAL A 182 -1.40 -19.91 -7.21
CA VAL A 182 -0.39 -20.98 -7.19
C VAL A 182 -0.15 -21.50 -5.77
N LEU A 183 0.00 -20.64 -4.76
CA LEU A 183 0.17 -21.07 -3.37
C LEU A 183 -1.07 -21.77 -2.82
N ARG A 184 -2.28 -21.32 -3.20
CA ARG A 184 -3.53 -21.98 -2.82
C ARG A 184 -3.63 -23.38 -3.43
N GLU A 185 -3.14 -23.56 -4.64
CA GLU A 185 -3.09 -24.87 -5.28
C GLU A 185 -2.11 -25.81 -4.56
N VAL A 186 -0.93 -25.33 -4.19
CA VAL A 186 0.01 -26.09 -3.35
C VAL A 186 -0.62 -26.42 -2.00
N ALA A 187 -1.27 -25.44 -1.34
CA ALA A 187 -1.93 -25.64 -0.07
C ALA A 187 -3.03 -26.70 -0.12
N ARG A 188 -3.85 -26.75 -1.18
CA ARG A 188 -4.91 -27.78 -1.33
C ARG A 188 -4.36 -29.20 -1.40
N ARG A 189 -3.14 -29.37 -1.90
CA ARG A 189 -2.48 -30.69 -2.01
C ARG A 189 -1.85 -31.15 -0.70
N ARG A 190 -1.59 -30.22 0.23
CA ARG A 190 -0.75 -30.48 1.42
C ARG A 190 -1.47 -30.20 2.74
N LEU A 191 -2.53 -29.40 2.74
CA LEU A 191 -3.21 -28.92 3.94
C LEU A 191 -4.70 -29.27 3.91
N PRO A 192 -5.37 -29.36 5.08
CA PRO A 192 -6.81 -29.51 5.15
C PRO A 192 -7.55 -28.42 4.38
N SER A 193 -8.71 -28.78 3.80
CA SER A 193 -9.52 -27.87 2.98
C SER A 193 -9.89 -26.58 3.71
N ALA A 194 -10.15 -26.65 5.02
CA ALA A 194 -10.45 -25.50 5.88
C ALA A 194 -9.31 -24.46 5.92
N VAL A 195 -8.05 -24.92 5.87
CA VAL A 195 -6.87 -24.04 5.85
C VAL A 195 -6.61 -23.53 4.43
N ALA A 196 -6.60 -24.43 3.44
CA ALA A 196 -6.27 -24.10 2.06
C ALA A 196 -7.25 -23.10 1.42
N ASN A 197 -8.54 -23.19 1.79
CA ASN A 197 -9.58 -22.31 1.27
C ASN A 197 -9.86 -21.09 2.15
N LYS A 198 -9.13 -20.92 3.26
CA LYS A 198 -9.31 -19.78 4.17
C LYS A 198 -9.17 -18.45 3.40
N PRO A 199 -10.08 -17.48 3.59
CA PRO A 199 -9.92 -16.12 3.09
C PRO A 199 -8.63 -15.48 3.63
N LYS A 200 -8.06 -14.51 2.90
CA LYS A 200 -6.94 -13.73 3.44
C LYS A 200 -7.43 -12.99 4.68
N TRP A 201 -6.71 -13.18 5.78
CA TRP A 201 -6.93 -12.46 7.03
C TRP A 201 -5.69 -11.62 7.30
N GLY A 202 -5.87 -10.31 7.52
CA GLY A 202 -4.77 -9.40 7.84
C GLY A 202 -4.48 -9.39 9.34
N PHE A 203 -3.28 -8.94 9.71
CA PHE A 203 -2.90 -8.67 11.09
C PHE A 203 -3.13 -7.20 11.42
N ALA A 204 -4.38 -6.75 11.32
CA ALA A 204 -4.72 -5.37 11.63
C ALA A 204 -4.59 -5.12 13.14
N ILE A 205 -4.02 -3.98 13.51
CA ILE A 205 -3.96 -3.52 14.89
C ILE A 205 -5.36 -2.99 15.27
N PRO A 206 -5.92 -3.33 16.45
CA PRO A 206 -7.19 -2.78 16.90
C PRO A 206 -7.01 -1.33 17.36
N LEU A 207 -6.83 -0.41 16.38
CA LEU A 207 -6.62 1.01 16.63
C LEU A 207 -7.72 1.60 17.51
N ASP A 208 -8.95 1.14 17.35
CA ASP A 208 -10.10 1.58 18.13
C ASP A 208 -9.95 1.34 19.64
N THR A 209 -9.22 0.28 20.00
CA THR A 209 -8.95 -0.07 21.39
C THR A 209 -7.68 0.61 21.89
N TRP A 210 -6.69 0.80 21.02
CA TRP A 210 -5.37 1.33 21.41
C TRP A 210 -5.33 2.87 21.42
N VAL A 211 -6.13 3.54 20.58
CA VAL A 211 -6.27 5.00 20.51
C VAL A 211 -7.27 5.47 21.56
N ASN A 212 -6.88 5.32 22.82
CA ASN A 212 -7.65 5.77 23.97
C ASN A 212 -7.44 7.29 24.24
N ALA A 213 -8.12 7.82 25.27
CA ALA A 213 -8.04 9.23 25.62
C ALA A 213 -6.61 9.68 26.00
N ASP A 214 -5.86 8.87 26.76
CA ASP A 214 -4.49 9.17 27.15
C ASP A 214 -3.56 9.24 25.93
N PHE A 215 -3.68 8.26 25.01
CA PHE A 215 -2.92 8.26 23.75
C PHE A 215 -3.20 9.53 22.94
N LYS A 216 -4.47 9.92 22.81
CA LYS A 216 -4.87 11.13 22.06
C LYS A 216 -4.31 12.40 22.70
N THR A 217 -4.30 12.50 24.03
CA THR A 217 -3.69 13.63 24.75
C THR A 217 -2.19 13.70 24.47
N ARG A 218 -1.46 12.59 24.65
CA ARG A 218 -0.02 12.54 24.39
C ARG A 218 0.33 12.84 22.93
N LEU A 219 -0.46 12.30 22.00
CA LEU A 219 -0.29 12.57 20.57
C LEU A 219 -0.52 14.04 20.26
N ARG A 220 -1.57 14.65 20.81
CA ARG A 220 -1.82 16.09 20.67
C ARG A 220 -0.64 16.90 21.19
N ASP A 221 -0.15 16.60 22.39
CA ASP A 221 0.98 17.32 22.99
C ASP A 221 2.25 17.19 22.14
N ALA A 222 2.55 15.99 21.67
CA ALA A 222 3.72 15.74 20.83
C ALA A 222 3.65 16.45 19.47
N LEU A 223 2.47 16.50 18.83
CA LEU A 223 2.33 17.03 17.48
C LEU A 223 2.00 18.51 17.42
N LEU A 224 1.26 19.02 18.40
CA LEU A 224 0.72 20.39 18.41
C LEU A 224 1.36 21.28 19.48
N GLY A 225 2.03 20.69 20.47
CA GLY A 225 2.71 21.40 21.54
C GLY A 225 3.99 22.11 21.09
N PRO A 226 4.63 22.87 21.99
CA PRO A 226 5.74 23.77 21.64
C PRO A 226 7.03 23.04 21.23
N SER A 227 7.18 21.75 21.59
CA SER A 227 8.34 20.92 21.21
C SER A 227 8.21 20.26 19.82
N THR A 228 7.11 20.51 19.11
CA THR A 228 6.89 19.96 17.78
C THR A 228 7.87 20.54 16.77
N ARG A 229 8.57 19.67 16.03
CA ARG A 229 9.42 20.05 14.90
C ARG A 229 8.70 19.94 13.56
N LEU A 230 7.46 19.44 13.56
CA LEU A 230 6.66 19.32 12.35
C LEU A 230 6.53 20.62 11.54
N PRO A 231 6.42 21.83 12.13
CA PRO A 231 6.35 23.08 11.35
C PRO A 231 7.58 23.36 10.48
N GLU A 232 8.72 22.72 10.73
CA GLU A 232 9.90 22.81 9.85
C GLU A 232 9.63 22.14 8.49
N PHE A 233 8.82 21.08 8.45
CA PHE A 233 8.61 20.22 7.27
C PHE A 233 7.18 20.25 6.72
N PHE A 234 6.20 20.57 7.56
CA PHE A 234 4.77 20.50 7.22
C PHE A 234 4.07 21.81 7.50
N ARG A 235 3.07 22.16 6.67
CA ARG A 235 2.23 23.34 6.83
C ARG A 235 1.24 23.15 7.99
N PRO A 236 1.35 23.89 9.11
CA PRO A 236 0.47 23.74 10.27
C PRO A 236 -1.02 23.85 9.94
N GLU A 237 -1.36 24.70 8.98
CA GLU A 237 -2.71 24.98 8.53
C GLU A 237 -3.35 23.73 7.89
N THR A 238 -2.53 22.81 7.37
CA THR A 238 -2.99 21.57 6.74
C THR A 238 -3.12 20.45 7.77
N TYR A 239 -2.11 20.22 8.62
CA TYR A 239 -2.13 19.06 9.52
C TYR A 239 -2.85 19.30 10.85
N ARG A 240 -2.83 20.51 11.42
CA ARG A 240 -3.46 20.78 12.73
C ARG A 240 -4.95 20.42 12.75
N PRO A 241 -5.77 20.81 11.75
CA PRO A 241 -7.20 20.45 11.74
C PRO A 241 -7.43 18.94 11.65
N MET A 242 -6.55 18.20 10.95
CA MET A 242 -6.62 16.74 10.87
C MET A 242 -6.32 16.09 12.22
N ILE A 243 -5.28 16.56 12.92
CA ILE A 243 -4.92 16.04 14.25
C ILE A 243 -6.02 16.31 15.27
N GLU A 244 -6.63 17.51 15.27
CA GLU A 244 -7.74 17.79 16.18
C GLU A 244 -8.96 16.92 15.89
N ALA A 245 -9.33 16.74 14.62
CA ALA A 245 -10.41 15.83 14.25
C ALA A 245 -10.15 14.39 14.71
N PHE A 246 -8.90 13.90 14.57
CA PHE A 246 -8.48 12.59 15.06
C PHE A 246 -8.64 12.48 16.58
N CYS A 247 -8.12 13.44 17.35
CA CYS A 247 -8.17 13.43 18.80
C CYS A 247 -9.61 13.52 19.31
N GLU A 248 -10.45 14.33 18.68
CA GLU A 248 -11.86 14.51 19.04
C GLU A 248 -12.76 13.37 18.53
N GLY A 249 -12.24 12.48 17.67
CA GLY A 249 -13.02 11.39 17.09
C GLY A 249 -14.08 11.86 16.08
N ARG A 250 -13.88 13.05 15.50
CA ARG A 250 -14.78 13.62 14.49
C ARG A 250 -14.35 13.22 13.07
N PRO A 251 -15.30 13.09 12.13
CA PRO A 251 -14.95 12.89 10.72
C PRO A 251 -14.20 14.11 10.17
N TYR A 252 -13.28 13.86 9.23
CA TYR A 252 -12.57 14.91 8.50
C TYR A 252 -13.01 14.91 7.03
N PRO A 253 -13.42 16.05 6.45
CA PRO A 253 -13.95 16.09 5.09
C PRO A 253 -13.00 15.45 4.08
N GLY A 254 -13.53 14.47 3.34
CA GLY A 254 -12.77 13.85 2.26
C GLY A 254 -11.65 12.91 2.70
N ILE A 255 -11.52 12.57 3.98
CA ILE A 255 -10.56 11.57 4.46
C ILE A 255 -11.36 10.50 5.23
N SER A 256 -11.12 9.22 4.91
CA SER A 256 -11.75 8.13 5.65
C SER A 256 -11.21 8.07 7.09
N ARG A 257 -11.94 7.41 7.98
CA ARG A 257 -11.49 7.20 9.36
C ARG A 257 -10.09 6.57 9.42
N ASP A 258 -9.86 5.49 8.68
CA ASP A 258 -8.55 4.82 8.62
C ASP A 258 -7.47 5.73 8.02
N GLY A 259 -7.83 6.50 6.99
CA GLY A 259 -6.93 7.49 6.38
C GLY A 259 -6.50 8.57 7.37
N LEU A 260 -7.41 8.99 8.25
CA LEU A 260 -7.13 9.97 9.30
C LEU A 260 -6.21 9.38 10.38
N HIS A 261 -6.46 8.13 10.80
CA HIS A 261 -5.61 7.42 11.76
C HIS A 261 -4.19 7.27 11.24
N ALA A 262 -4.05 6.79 10.00
CA ALA A 262 -2.75 6.59 9.43
C ALA A 262 -2.00 7.93 9.29
N ARG A 263 -2.66 9.05 8.94
CA ARG A 263 -2.03 10.39 8.88
C ARG A 263 -1.54 10.87 10.25
N ALA A 264 -2.33 10.68 11.30
CA ALA A 264 -1.94 11.02 12.65
C ALA A 264 -0.71 10.19 13.10
N LEU A 265 -0.72 8.88 12.85
CA LEU A 265 0.41 7.99 13.18
C LEU A 265 1.66 8.27 12.34
N MET A 266 1.50 8.65 11.07
CA MET A 266 2.60 9.07 10.21
C MET A 266 3.28 10.31 10.77
N LEU A 267 2.51 11.36 11.08
CA LEU A 267 3.04 12.59 11.66
C LEU A 267 3.71 12.34 13.02
N LEU A 268 3.11 11.47 13.85
CA LEU A 268 3.72 11.05 15.12
C LEU A 268 5.06 10.35 14.88
N SER A 269 5.12 9.43 13.91
CA SER A 269 6.35 8.72 13.58
C SER A 269 7.46 9.67 13.12
N VAL A 270 7.13 10.67 12.29
CA VAL A 270 8.09 11.70 11.87
C VAL A 270 8.55 12.54 13.07
N GLN A 271 7.62 13.02 13.89
CA GLN A 271 7.96 13.81 15.08
C GLN A 271 8.88 13.04 16.03
N LEU A 272 8.60 11.76 16.28
CA LEU A 272 9.45 10.92 17.13
C LEU A 272 10.84 10.69 16.54
N ALA A 273 10.98 10.67 15.21
CA ALA A 273 12.28 10.57 14.55
C ALA A 273 13.07 11.88 14.61
N LEU A 274 12.40 13.03 14.64
CA LEU A 274 13.04 14.37 14.67
C LEU A 274 13.53 14.81 16.06
N VAL A 275 13.03 14.18 17.12
CA VAL A 275 13.36 14.49 18.53
C VAL A 275 14.31 13.47 19.16
N ARG A 276 14.67 12.41 18.42
CA ARG A 276 15.79 11.53 18.78
C ARG A 276 17.12 12.18 18.45
#